data_AF-A6DG16-F1
#
_entry.id   AF-A6DG16-F1
#
_cell.length_a   1.000
_cell.length_b   1.000
_cell.length_c   1.000
_cell.angle_alpha   90.00
_cell.angle_beta   90.00
_cell.angle_gamma   90.00
#
_symmetry.space_group_name_H-M   'P 1'
#
loop_
_entity.id
_entity.type
_entity.pdbx_description
1 polymer ?
#
loop_
_entity_poly.entity_id
_entity_poly.type
_entity_poly.pdbx_seq_one_letter_code
_entity_poly.pdbx_strand_id
1 'polypeptide(L)'
;MSKKIYQIHPEISDLAHAFDEKVQSYGLHKRLGEFDPVKSNDLNWDQFPDFFSIAPNFLIFKDISLDIRMWDILGDSGEVVFSHNDQKVCALNPLVSYNCLNKQRTKFQKKELGNSIITEYCFHTDRIHGLSLFHIPETYMKSIYCISDDEYPDSDFYRIYKELKLTGLSFKKVWFE
;
A
#
# COMPACT_ATOMS: atom_id res chain seq x y z
N MET A 1 -23.67 -1.13 10.84
CA MET A 1 -22.20 -1.11 10.99
C MET A 1 -21.67 -0.11 9.99
N SER A 2 -20.79 0.80 10.39
CA SER A 2 -20.22 1.79 9.45
C SER A 2 -18.98 1.18 8.80
N LYS A 3 -18.99 1.04 7.47
CA LYS A 3 -17.81 0.60 6.71
C LYS A 3 -17.24 1.79 5.94
N LYS A 4 -15.92 1.94 5.97
CA LYS A 4 -15.19 3.00 5.27
C LYS A 4 -14.15 2.35 4.38
N ILE A 5 -13.99 2.88 3.17
CA ILE A 5 -12.90 2.47 2.27
C ILE A 5 -12.01 3.69 2.04
N TYR A 6 -10.71 3.47 2.22
CA TYR A 6 -9.68 4.47 2.00
C TYR A 6 -8.78 4.02 0.85
N GLN A 7 -8.49 4.96 -0.06
CA GLN A 7 -7.36 4.82 -0.97
C GLN A 7 -6.10 5.28 -0.23
N ILE A 8 -5.08 4.42 -0.23
CA ILE A 8 -3.80 4.68 0.42
C ILE A 8 -2.86 5.36 -0.57
N HIS A 9 -2.27 6.46 -0.14
CA HIS A 9 -1.22 7.16 -0.88
C HIS A 9 0.03 7.22 0.01
N PRO A 10 1.03 6.38 -0.28
CA PRO A 10 2.33 6.49 0.35
C PRO A 10 2.97 7.84 0.00
N GLU A 11 3.63 8.45 0.97
CA GLU A 11 4.46 9.62 0.72
C GLU A 11 5.61 9.20 -0.20
N ILE A 12 5.72 9.89 -1.33
CA ILE A 12 6.90 9.80 -2.19
C ILE A 12 7.94 10.69 -1.54
N SER A 13 8.84 10.09 -0.77
CA SER A 13 9.96 10.83 -0.19
C SER A 13 10.94 11.22 -1.30
N ASP A 14 11.48 12.43 -1.28
CA ASP A 14 12.62 12.79 -2.15
C ASP A 14 13.82 11.85 -1.90
N LEU A 15 13.92 11.27 -0.71
CA LEU A 15 14.88 10.22 -0.38
C LEU A 15 14.53 8.88 -1.05
N ALA A 16 13.25 8.62 -1.34
CA ALA A 16 12.82 7.47 -2.13
C ALA A 16 13.18 7.63 -3.62
N HIS A 17 13.20 8.87 -4.14
CA HIS A 17 13.79 9.17 -5.44
C HIS A 17 15.31 8.96 -5.45
N ALA A 18 16.03 9.44 -4.43
CA ALA A 18 17.47 9.17 -4.29
C ALA A 18 17.78 7.67 -4.11
N PHE A 19 16.86 6.93 -3.47
CA PHE A 19 16.92 5.48 -3.37
C PHE A 19 16.71 4.81 -4.73
N ASP A 20 15.68 5.22 -5.50
CA ASP A 20 15.41 4.73 -6.84
C ASP A 20 16.59 5.01 -7.80
N GLU A 21 17.17 6.20 -7.76
CA GLU A 21 18.38 6.54 -8.55
C GLU A 21 19.58 5.65 -8.17
N LYS A 22 19.80 5.41 -6.87
CA LYS A 22 20.84 4.47 -6.43
C LYS A 22 20.50 3.05 -6.90
N VAL A 23 19.29 2.56 -6.68
CA VAL A 23 18.82 1.22 -7.12
C VAL A 23 19.01 1.02 -8.62
N GLN A 24 18.64 2.01 -9.44
CA GLN A 24 18.83 1.97 -10.89
C GLN A 24 20.31 1.97 -11.28
N SER A 25 21.16 2.72 -10.57
CA SER A 25 22.61 2.73 -10.79
C SER A 25 23.29 1.38 -10.46
N TYR A 26 22.69 0.57 -9.58
CA TYR A 26 23.15 -0.78 -9.23
C TYR A 26 22.55 -1.88 -10.11
N GLY A 27 21.77 -1.52 -11.12
CA GLY A 27 21.34 -2.45 -12.17
C GLY A 27 20.26 -3.43 -11.72
N LEU A 28 19.11 -2.91 -11.27
CA LEU A 28 17.90 -3.71 -11.06
C LEU A 28 17.27 -4.16 -12.40
N HIS A 29 18.03 -4.93 -13.17
CA HIS A 29 17.57 -5.78 -14.26
C HIS A 29 17.70 -7.25 -13.81
N LYS A 30 16.90 -7.67 -12.83
CA LYS A 30 16.66 -9.10 -12.61
C LYS A 30 15.32 -9.34 -11.92
N ARG A 31 14.76 -10.50 -12.25
CA ARG A 31 13.39 -10.96 -12.02
C ARG A 31 12.96 -10.77 -10.56
N LEU A 32 11.66 -10.50 -10.36
CA LEU A 32 10.92 -10.66 -9.10
C LEU A 32 11.47 -11.87 -8.32
N GLY A 33 12.23 -11.61 -7.25
CA GLY A 33 12.85 -12.66 -6.44
C GLY A 33 14.05 -12.21 -5.62
N GLU A 34 14.84 -11.25 -6.10
CA GLU A 34 16.03 -10.78 -5.37
C GLU A 34 16.10 -9.24 -5.47
N PHE A 35 15.68 -8.58 -4.39
CA PHE A 35 15.96 -7.17 -4.18
C PHE A 35 17.42 -7.08 -3.75
N ASP A 36 18.34 -6.83 -4.68
CA ASP A 36 19.75 -6.54 -4.35
C ASP A 36 19.78 -5.11 -3.80
N PRO A 37 19.78 -4.92 -2.46
CA PRO A 37 19.65 -3.60 -1.91
C PRO A 37 20.96 -2.88 -2.21
N VAL A 38 20.84 -1.64 -2.73
CA VAL A 38 21.84 -0.58 -2.53
C VAL A 38 22.60 -0.87 -1.24
N LYS A 39 23.93 -1.00 -1.26
CA LYS A 39 24.75 -1.27 -0.07
C LYS A 39 24.20 -0.43 1.09
N SER A 40 23.45 -1.07 1.98
CA SER A 40 22.50 -0.40 2.88
C SER A 40 23.19 0.47 3.92
N ASN A 41 24.51 0.33 4.04
CA ASN A 41 25.36 1.05 4.98
C ASN A 41 25.45 2.56 4.72
N ASP A 42 25.03 3.06 3.56
CA ASP A 42 25.09 4.49 3.22
C ASP A 42 23.74 5.22 3.39
N LEU A 43 22.68 4.53 3.80
CA LEU A 43 21.35 5.10 3.99
C LEU A 43 21.00 5.16 5.47
N ASN A 44 20.75 6.37 5.97
CA ASN A 44 20.22 6.55 7.32
C ASN A 44 18.70 6.30 7.31
N TRP A 45 18.30 5.06 7.59
CA TRP A 45 16.90 4.64 7.62
C TRP A 45 16.04 5.42 8.61
N ASP A 46 16.61 6.01 9.66
CA ASP A 46 15.86 6.81 10.65
C ASP A 46 15.22 8.06 10.04
N GLN A 47 15.72 8.53 8.88
CA GLN A 47 15.18 9.70 8.17
C GLN A 47 13.97 9.38 7.30
N PHE A 48 13.70 8.10 7.02
CA PHE A 48 12.53 7.69 6.26
C PHE A 48 11.29 7.63 7.16
N PRO A 49 10.08 7.83 6.62
CA PRO A 49 8.87 7.49 7.35
C PRO A 49 8.76 5.96 7.55
N ASP A 50 7.83 5.54 8.40
CA ASP A 50 7.60 4.11 8.67
C ASP A 50 7.13 3.35 7.43
N PHE A 51 6.35 4.01 6.56
CA PHE A 51 5.89 3.50 5.28
C PHE A 51 6.24 4.48 4.15
N PHE A 52 6.66 3.97 3.01
CA PHE A 52 6.95 4.76 1.81
C PHE A 52 6.80 3.92 0.55
N SER A 53 6.96 4.54 -0.61
CA SER A 53 6.92 3.84 -1.90
C SER A 53 7.99 4.37 -2.84
N ILE A 54 8.63 3.46 -3.57
CA ILE A 54 9.61 3.75 -4.63
C ILE A 54 9.01 3.51 -6.02
N ALA A 55 7.87 2.82 -6.10
CA ALA A 55 7.21 2.47 -7.34
C ALA A 55 5.71 2.28 -7.08
N PRO A 56 4.84 2.65 -8.03
CA PRO A 56 3.42 2.37 -7.92
C PRO A 56 3.19 0.89 -7.56
N ASN A 57 2.28 0.63 -6.63
CA ASN A 57 1.84 -0.71 -6.16
C ASN A 57 2.75 -1.41 -5.15
N PHE A 58 3.93 -0.87 -4.83
CA PHE A 58 4.76 -1.41 -3.76
C PHE A 58 4.65 -0.54 -2.53
N LEU A 59 4.40 -1.18 -1.39
CA LEU A 59 4.44 -0.55 -0.09
C LEU A 59 5.71 -1.00 0.63
N ILE A 60 6.65 -0.10 0.82
CA ILE A 60 7.85 -0.36 1.61
C ILE A 60 7.57 0.12 3.02
N PHE A 61 8.04 -0.64 4.00
CA PHE A 61 7.92 -0.29 5.40
C PHE A 61 9.16 -0.69 6.17
N LYS A 62 9.47 0.09 7.21
CA LYS A 62 10.51 -0.30 8.17
C LYS A 62 10.04 -1.54 8.93
N ASP A 63 10.97 -2.27 9.54
CA ASP A 63 10.59 -3.36 10.42
C ASP A 63 9.70 -2.84 11.55
N ILE A 64 8.42 -3.18 11.46
CA ILE A 64 7.37 -2.87 12.42
C ILE A 64 7.07 -4.08 13.31
N SER A 65 8.07 -4.94 13.53
CA SER A 65 8.04 -6.09 14.45
C SER A 65 7.56 -5.79 15.88
N LEU A 66 7.34 -4.51 16.19
CA LEU A 66 6.74 -4.02 17.42
C LEU A 66 5.24 -4.34 17.59
N ASP A 67 4.47 -4.66 16.54
CA ASP A 67 3.05 -5.06 16.69
C ASP A 67 2.67 -6.25 15.79
N ILE A 68 2.32 -7.37 16.43
CA ILE A 68 1.94 -8.63 15.76
C ILE A 68 0.69 -8.47 14.87
N ARG A 69 -0.27 -7.62 15.26
CA ARG A 69 -1.52 -7.42 14.49
C ARG A 69 -1.22 -6.78 13.14
N MET A 70 -0.30 -5.83 13.12
CA MET A 70 0.12 -5.20 11.87
C MET A 70 0.85 -6.21 10.98
N TRP A 71 1.70 -7.05 11.57
CA TRP A 71 2.38 -8.12 10.84
C TRP A 71 1.41 -9.13 10.23
N ASP A 72 0.42 -9.59 11.00
CA ASP A 72 -0.62 -10.51 10.52
C ASP A 72 -1.39 -9.90 9.34
N ILE A 73 -1.81 -8.63 9.45
CA ILE A 73 -2.49 -7.92 8.36
C ILE A 73 -1.62 -7.86 7.10
N LEU A 74 -0.35 -7.49 7.22
CA LEU A 74 0.54 -7.38 6.07
C LEU A 74 0.82 -8.75 5.44
N GLY A 75 1.02 -9.78 6.26
CA GLY A 75 1.23 -11.16 5.82
C GLY A 75 0.01 -11.76 5.14
N ASP A 76 -1.19 -11.52 5.66
CA ASP A 76 -2.44 -12.01 5.05
C ASP A 76 -2.78 -11.27 3.74
N SER A 77 -2.27 -10.05 3.58
CA SER A 77 -2.60 -9.19 2.43
C SER A 77 -1.71 -9.42 1.21
N GLY A 78 -0.61 -10.18 1.34
CA GLY A 78 0.28 -10.47 0.22
C GLY A 78 1.63 -11.04 0.60
N GLU A 79 2.60 -10.87 -0.30
CA GLU A 79 3.97 -11.33 -0.08
C GLU A 79 4.81 -10.22 0.53
N VAL A 80 5.47 -10.52 1.65
CA VAL A 80 6.44 -9.63 2.28
C VAL A 80 7.86 -10.10 1.96
N VAL A 81 8.65 -9.20 1.38
CA VAL A 81 10.04 -9.45 1.00
C VAL A 81 10.97 -8.63 1.89
N PHE A 82 11.96 -9.30 2.46
CA PHE A 82 12.98 -8.67 3.31
C PHE A 82 14.15 -8.17 2.48
N SER A 83 14.73 -7.03 2.87
CA SER A 83 16.04 -6.61 2.37
C SER A 83 17.13 -7.59 2.81
N HIS A 84 18.00 -7.98 1.87
CA HIS A 84 18.96 -9.09 2.03
C HIS A 84 20.03 -8.83 3.11
N ASN A 85 20.32 -7.56 3.44
CA ASN A 85 21.46 -7.18 4.29
C ASN A 85 21.08 -6.46 5.60
N ASP A 86 19.83 -6.01 5.74
CA ASP A 86 19.36 -5.35 6.96
C ASP A 86 17.86 -5.63 7.07
N GLN A 87 17.45 -6.46 8.03
CA GLN A 87 16.04 -6.86 8.25
C GLN A 87 15.13 -5.68 8.63
N LYS A 88 15.68 -4.45 8.68
CA LYS A 88 15.01 -3.21 9.03
C LYS A 88 14.06 -2.67 7.97
N VAL A 89 14.04 -3.22 6.76
CA VAL A 89 13.16 -2.76 5.68
C VAL A 89 12.57 -3.94 4.94
N CYS A 90 11.25 -3.88 4.78
CA CYS A 90 10.42 -4.87 4.12
C CYS A 90 9.64 -4.22 2.98
N ALA A 91 9.34 -4.99 1.95
CA ALA A 91 8.44 -4.59 0.87
C ALA A 91 7.23 -5.52 0.85
N LEU A 92 6.03 -4.94 0.89
CA LEU A 92 4.77 -5.65 0.65
C LEU A 92 4.42 -5.54 -0.83
N ASN A 93 4.21 -6.70 -1.45
CA ASN A 93 3.49 -6.86 -2.71
C ASN A 93 2.07 -7.35 -2.39
N PRO A 94 1.05 -6.48 -2.36
CA PRO A 94 -0.30 -6.91 -2.02
C PRO A 94 -0.86 -7.80 -3.12
N LEU A 95 -1.26 -9.02 -2.75
CA LEU A 95 -1.80 -10.01 -3.69
C LEU A 95 -3.33 -10.06 -3.66
N VAL A 96 -3.93 -9.56 -2.58
CA VAL A 96 -5.38 -9.50 -2.43
C VAL A 96 -5.95 -8.51 -3.44
N SER A 97 -6.94 -8.98 -4.21
CA SER A 97 -7.67 -8.13 -5.13
C SER A 97 -9.17 -8.41 -5.09
N TYR A 98 -9.95 -7.35 -4.90
CA TYR A 98 -11.40 -7.42 -4.90
C TYR A 98 -11.97 -6.74 -6.15
N ASN A 99 -12.71 -7.50 -6.96
CA ASN A 99 -13.54 -6.95 -8.04
C ASN A 99 -14.86 -6.38 -7.47
N CYS A 100 -14.71 -5.37 -6.63
CA CYS A 100 -15.79 -4.76 -5.87
C CYS A 100 -16.30 -3.45 -6.49
N LEU A 101 -15.71 -2.95 -7.58
CA LEU A 101 -16.17 -1.69 -8.19
C LEU A 101 -17.50 -1.87 -8.94
N ASN A 102 -18.53 -1.12 -8.54
CA ASN A 102 -19.79 -1.05 -9.29
C ASN A 102 -19.63 -0.09 -10.47
N LYS A 103 -19.21 -0.61 -11.62
CA LYS A 103 -18.96 0.17 -12.85
C LYS A 103 -20.15 0.96 -13.36
N GLN A 104 -21.37 0.48 -13.10
CA GLN A 104 -22.60 1.15 -13.56
C GLN A 104 -22.92 2.40 -12.74
N ARG A 105 -22.53 2.41 -11.45
CA ARG A 105 -22.81 3.50 -10.51
C ARG A 105 -21.60 4.40 -10.23
N THR A 106 -20.40 3.91 -10.50
CA THR A 106 -19.15 4.67 -10.35
C THR A 106 -19.10 5.77 -11.40
N LYS A 107 -18.74 6.99 -10.99
CA LYS A 107 -18.60 8.13 -11.92
C LYS A 107 -17.16 8.25 -12.40
N PHE A 108 -17.04 8.41 -13.72
CA PHE A 108 -15.78 8.54 -14.41
C PHE A 108 -15.69 9.88 -15.12
N GLN A 109 -14.55 10.56 -14.99
CA GLN A 109 -14.20 11.70 -15.82
C GLN A 109 -13.22 11.22 -16.90
N LYS A 110 -13.56 11.42 -18.17
CA LYS A 110 -12.64 11.18 -19.29
C LYS A 110 -11.58 12.27 -19.31
N LYS A 111 -10.30 11.88 -19.36
CA LYS A 111 -9.19 12.79 -19.68
C LYS A 111 -9.05 12.89 -21.20
N GLU A 112 -8.45 13.98 -21.65
CA GLU A 112 -8.20 14.27 -23.08
C GLU A 112 -7.39 13.16 -23.78
N LEU A 113 -6.53 12.47 -23.03
CA LEU A 113 -5.70 11.35 -23.50
C LEU A 113 -6.43 9.99 -23.52
N GLY A 114 -7.77 9.96 -23.42
CA GLY A 114 -8.59 8.75 -23.49
C GLY A 114 -8.68 7.93 -22.19
N ASN A 115 -7.81 8.18 -21.21
CA ASN A 115 -7.88 7.53 -19.90
C ASN A 115 -9.01 8.12 -19.05
N SER A 116 -9.79 7.28 -18.37
CA SER A 116 -10.79 7.72 -17.41
C SER A 116 -10.24 7.70 -15.98
N ILE A 117 -10.56 8.73 -15.20
CA ILE A 117 -10.32 8.74 -13.74
C ILE A 117 -11.63 8.59 -13.00
N ILE A 118 -11.62 7.89 -11.86
CA ILE A 118 -12.79 7.77 -10.99
C ILE A 118 -12.90 9.06 -10.18
N THR A 119 -14.06 9.72 -10.26
CA THR A 119 -14.39 10.91 -9.47
C THR A 119 -15.29 10.59 -8.28
N GLU A 120 -16.11 9.54 -8.39
CA GLU A 120 -16.98 9.07 -7.31
C GLU A 120 -17.03 7.54 -7.34
N TYR A 121 -16.62 6.91 -6.25
CA TYR A 121 -16.58 5.46 -6.13
C TYR A 121 -17.94 4.90 -5.69
N CYS A 122 -18.35 3.79 -6.29
CA CYS A 122 -19.44 2.97 -5.80
C CYS A 122 -18.98 1.50 -5.75
N PHE A 123 -19.26 0.82 -4.64
CA PHE A 123 -18.78 -0.53 -4.40
C PHE A 123 -19.92 -1.55 -4.22
N HIS A 124 -19.67 -2.78 -4.64
CA HIS A 124 -20.36 -4.00 -4.21
C HIS A 124 -19.70 -4.49 -2.93
N THR A 125 -20.20 -4.04 -1.77
CA THR A 125 -19.60 -4.31 -0.45
C THR A 125 -19.64 -5.79 -0.07
N ASP A 126 -20.60 -6.53 -0.63
CA ASP A 126 -20.73 -7.99 -0.55
C ASP A 126 -19.55 -8.75 -1.17
N ARG A 127 -18.73 -8.07 -1.98
CA ARG A 127 -17.54 -8.64 -2.65
C ARG A 127 -16.21 -8.33 -1.95
N ILE A 128 -16.26 -7.75 -0.75
CA ILE A 128 -15.07 -7.45 0.07
C ILE A 128 -15.04 -8.45 1.22
N HIS A 129 -14.06 -9.35 1.21
CA HIS A 129 -14.06 -10.58 2.03
C HIS A 129 -13.20 -10.52 3.30
N GLY A 130 -13.07 -9.34 3.91
CA GLY A 130 -12.54 -9.19 5.27
C GLY A 130 -11.04 -8.90 5.39
N LEU A 131 -10.24 -9.11 4.33
CA LEU A 131 -8.83 -8.67 4.37
C LEU A 131 -8.71 -7.15 4.27
N SER A 132 -7.89 -6.60 5.15
CA SER A 132 -7.80 -5.17 5.40
C SER A 132 -7.20 -4.39 4.24
N LEU A 133 -6.19 -4.93 3.57
CA LEU A 133 -5.51 -4.31 2.42
C LEU A 133 -5.81 -5.06 1.14
N PHE A 134 -6.05 -4.33 0.05
CA PHE A 134 -6.37 -4.92 -1.25
C PHE A 134 -6.16 -3.96 -2.41
N HIS A 135 -6.17 -4.52 -3.62
CA HIS A 135 -6.25 -3.78 -4.88
C HIS A 135 -7.62 -3.92 -5.55
N ILE A 136 -8.00 -2.90 -6.32
CA ILE A 136 -9.16 -2.98 -7.23
C ILE A 136 -8.63 -3.10 -8.67
N PRO A 137 -8.93 -4.21 -9.39
CA PRO A 137 -8.36 -4.46 -10.72
C PRO A 137 -8.56 -3.33 -11.73
N GLU A 138 -9.69 -2.64 -11.64
CA GLU A 138 -10.09 -1.62 -12.61
C GLU A 138 -9.56 -0.22 -12.32
N THR A 139 -8.72 -0.07 -11.28
CA THR A 139 -8.15 1.21 -10.89
C THR A 139 -6.77 1.41 -11.51
N TYR A 140 -6.50 2.65 -11.92
CA TYR A 140 -5.23 3.03 -12.54
C TYR A 140 -4.06 2.80 -11.59
N MET A 141 -2.94 2.27 -12.12
CA MET A 141 -1.70 2.04 -11.36
C MET A 141 -1.93 1.32 -10.03
N LYS A 142 -2.69 0.20 -10.06
CA LYS A 142 -3.04 -0.70 -8.93
C LYS A 142 -2.92 -0.01 -7.56
N SER A 143 -3.74 1.01 -7.34
CA SER A 143 -3.79 1.70 -6.05
C SER A 143 -4.05 0.70 -4.92
N ILE A 144 -3.44 0.92 -3.75
CA ILE A 144 -3.69 0.13 -2.55
C ILE A 144 -4.87 0.76 -1.83
N TYR A 145 -5.79 -0.06 -1.37
CA TYR A 145 -6.95 0.33 -0.60
C TYR A 145 -6.92 -0.36 0.75
N CYS A 146 -7.52 0.27 1.76
CA CYS A 146 -7.93 -0.43 2.96
C CYS A 146 -9.41 -0.24 3.28
N ILE A 147 -9.97 -1.27 3.92
CA ILE A 147 -11.29 -1.20 4.55
C ILE A 147 -11.10 -0.98 6.05
N SER A 148 -11.95 -0.13 6.62
CA SER A 148 -12.03 0.10 8.05
C SER A 148 -13.47 -0.09 8.49
N ASP A 149 -13.67 -0.94 9.49
CA ASP A 149 -14.97 -1.21 10.09
C ASP A 149 -14.85 -1.28 11.62
N ASP A 150 -16.00 -1.17 12.30
CA ASP A 150 -16.07 -1.26 13.76
C ASP A 150 -16.12 -2.71 14.27
N GLU A 151 -16.24 -3.69 13.38
CA GLU A 151 -16.53 -5.08 13.72
C GLU A 151 -15.25 -5.83 14.10
N TYR A 152 -14.15 -5.56 13.40
CA TYR A 152 -12.87 -6.24 13.61
C TYR A 152 -11.70 -5.24 13.80
N PRO A 153 -11.63 -4.55 14.96
CA PRO A 153 -10.62 -3.52 15.20
C PRO A 153 -9.19 -4.04 15.16
N ASP A 154 -8.95 -5.29 15.55
CA ASP A 154 -7.61 -5.91 15.57
C ASP A 154 -7.14 -6.39 14.19
N SER A 155 -7.99 -6.36 13.17
CA SER A 155 -7.64 -6.61 11.77
C SER A 155 -7.84 -5.38 10.87
N ASP A 156 -8.04 -4.20 11.47
CA ASP A 156 -8.22 -2.93 10.77
C ASP A 156 -6.89 -2.19 10.63
N PHE A 157 -6.30 -2.27 9.44
CA PHE A 157 -5.03 -1.63 9.09
C PHE A 157 -5.04 -0.15 9.40
N TYR A 158 -6.12 0.56 9.06
CA TYR A 158 -6.21 2.00 9.25
C TYR A 158 -6.19 2.36 10.74
N ARG A 159 -6.91 1.60 11.58
CA ARG A 159 -6.91 1.81 13.03
C ARG A 159 -5.55 1.54 13.64
N ILE A 160 -4.97 0.38 13.37
CA ILE A 160 -3.68 -0.03 13.94
C ILE A 160 -2.59 0.96 13.50
N TYR A 161 -2.59 1.37 12.23
CA TYR A 161 -1.68 2.40 11.72
C TYR A 161 -1.78 3.71 12.53
N LYS A 162 -3.00 4.15 12.86
CA LYS A 162 -3.23 5.39 13.64
C LYS A 162 -2.91 5.22 15.13
N GLU A 163 -3.24 4.07 15.71
CA GLU A 163 -2.95 3.72 17.11
C GLU A 163 -1.44 3.72 17.37
N LEU A 164 -0.67 3.08 16.48
CA LEU A 164 0.79 3.00 16.53
C LEU A 164 1.48 4.31 16.12
N LYS A 165 0.72 5.31 15.67
CA LYS A 165 1.23 6.62 15.21
C LYS A 165 2.27 6.51 14.08
N LEU A 166 2.06 5.56 13.18
CA LEU A 166 2.94 5.32 12.05
C LEU A 166 2.87 6.48 11.05
N THR A 167 3.96 6.66 10.30
CA THR A 167 4.18 7.79 9.38
C THR A 167 4.33 7.35 7.92
N GLY A 168 4.09 8.28 6.99
CA GLY A 168 4.32 8.09 5.56
C GLY A 168 3.17 7.52 4.73
N LEU A 169 1.99 7.28 5.32
CA LEU A 169 0.74 7.03 4.58
C LEU A 169 -0.28 8.15 4.79
N SER A 170 -0.86 8.59 3.67
CA SER A 170 -2.09 9.38 3.67
C SER A 170 -3.27 8.54 3.19
N PHE A 171 -4.44 8.80 3.79
CA PHE A 171 -5.65 8.00 3.58
C PHE A 171 -6.75 8.90 3.02
N LYS A 172 -7.06 8.71 1.73
CA LYS A 172 -8.18 9.40 1.09
C LYS A 172 -9.43 8.54 1.23
N LYS A 173 -10.40 8.98 2.03
CA LYS A 173 -11.71 8.31 2.11
C LYS A 173 -12.38 8.37 0.73
N VAL A 174 -12.65 7.22 0.15
CA VAL A 174 -13.29 7.11 -1.18
C VAL A 174 -14.73 6.66 -1.09
N TRP A 175 -15.14 6.04 0.02
CA TRP A 175 -16.50 5.57 0.23
C TRP A 175 -16.82 5.36 1.72
N PHE A 176 -18.12 5.42 2.04
CA PHE A 176 -18.69 5.21 3.37
C PHE A 176 -20.14 4.72 3.24
N GLU A 177 -20.57 3.83 4.13
CA GLU A 177 -21.95 3.39 4.34
C GLU A 177 -22.48 3.79 5.71
#